data_AF-A0A941N5W1-F1
#
_entry.id   AF-A0A941N5W1-F1
#
_cell.length_a   1.000
_cell.length_b   1.000
_cell.length_c   1.000
_cell.angle_alpha   90.00
_cell.angle_beta   90.00
_cell.angle_gamma   90.00
#
_symmetry.space_group_name_H-M   'P 1'
#
loop_
_entity.id
_entity.type
_entity.pdbx_description
1 polymer ?
#
loop_
_entity_poly.entity_id
_entity_poly.type
_entity_poly.pdbx_seq_one_letter_code
_entity_poly.pdbx_strand_id
1 'polypeptide(L)'
;MDDAILELVAMDRLSAVSCLVDFEQFQHDGPRLARYRDRTDIGLHIALTGARPLWQVMAEGYLGRLSRDAMHAEIGRQIAVFREVMGFDPGYLDGHQHVHNLKGVREAVAEWAQAIGACVRVTDGPLSLDMLRRPAPLTAAFLAWMGRGLARACAQRRVPTNRQFRGVRSFREQGSYRKIFLRAAADVRDATIIMCHPGWPDDVLAERDPVVQPRMMEMRYLRSPEFLSDLAELGLTLTRFRAMEPIPAA
;
A
#
# COMPACT_ATOMS: atom_id res chain seq x y z
N MET A 1 -6.57 -2.97 14.57
CA MET A 1 -5.31 -2.82 13.82
C MET A 1 -4.24 -3.43 14.68
N ASP A 2 -3.61 -4.46 14.12
CA ASP A 2 -3.01 -5.54 14.88
C ASP A 2 -1.77 -5.08 15.65
N ASP A 3 -1.65 -5.48 16.92
CA ASP A 3 -0.43 -5.30 17.72
C ASP A 3 0.84 -5.74 16.95
N ALA A 4 0.69 -6.66 15.99
CA ALA A 4 1.71 -7.06 15.02
C ALA A 4 2.32 -5.89 14.23
N ILE A 5 1.52 -4.97 13.71
CA ILE A 5 2.02 -3.82 12.93
C ILE A 5 2.79 -2.86 13.84
N LEU A 6 2.23 -2.56 15.02
CA LEU A 6 2.88 -1.70 16.01
C LEU A 6 4.21 -2.30 16.50
N GLU A 7 4.24 -3.62 16.68
CA GLU A 7 5.46 -4.37 17.03
C GLU A 7 6.53 -4.19 15.94
N LEU A 8 6.20 -4.43 14.67
CA LEU A 8 7.15 -4.27 13.57
C LEU A 8 7.60 -2.81 13.38
N VAL A 9 6.72 -1.83 13.57
CA VAL A 9 7.10 -0.40 13.54
C VAL A 9 8.06 -0.06 14.68
N ALA A 10 7.80 -0.55 15.90
CA ALA A 10 8.67 -0.33 17.04
C ALA A 10 10.07 -0.95 16.86
N MET A 11 10.16 -2.03 16.07
CA MET A 11 11.40 -2.71 15.68
C MET A 11 12.07 -2.14 14.41
N ASP A 12 11.58 -1.01 13.87
CA ASP A 12 12.03 -0.40 12.61
C ASP A 12 12.02 -1.38 11.41
N ARG A 13 11.02 -2.27 11.37
CA ARG A 13 10.84 -3.26 10.30
C ARG A 13 9.93 -2.77 9.17
N LEU A 14 9.14 -1.72 9.44
CA LEU A 14 8.22 -1.12 8.48
C LEU A 14 8.51 0.37 8.34
N SER A 15 8.85 0.80 7.13
CA SER A 15 9.07 2.23 6.83
C SER A 15 7.82 2.97 6.37
N ALA A 16 6.73 2.24 6.12
CA ALA A 16 5.41 2.81 5.82
C ALA A 16 4.27 1.88 6.29
N VAL A 17 3.16 2.48 6.74
CA VAL A 17 1.92 1.80 7.15
C VAL A 17 0.72 2.53 6.54
N SER A 18 -0.20 1.80 5.91
CA SER A 18 -1.43 2.37 5.33
C SER A 18 -2.65 1.98 6.14
N CYS A 19 -3.49 2.95 6.50
CA CYS A 19 -4.59 2.77 7.44
C CYS A 19 -5.94 2.77 6.73
N LEU A 20 -6.77 1.76 7.02
CA LEU A 20 -8.19 1.75 6.68
C LEU A 20 -8.96 2.47 7.79
N VAL A 21 -9.62 3.57 7.45
CA VAL A 21 -10.22 4.49 8.45
C VAL A 21 -11.66 4.17 8.82
N ASP A 22 -12.33 3.32 8.02
CA ASP A 22 -13.75 2.99 8.22
C ASP A 22 -13.98 1.89 9.26
N PHE A 23 -12.92 1.31 9.82
CA PHE A 23 -13.01 0.30 10.87
C PHE A 23 -12.94 0.95 12.24
N GLU A 24 -13.81 0.55 13.17
CA GLU A 24 -13.85 1.07 14.55
C GLU A 24 -12.49 0.96 15.26
N GLN A 25 -11.74 -0.12 14.98
CA GLN A 25 -10.41 -0.33 15.52
C GLN A 25 -9.42 0.80 15.19
N PHE A 26 -9.63 1.51 14.07
CA PHE A 26 -8.77 2.64 13.71
C PHE A 26 -8.84 3.76 14.76
N GLN A 27 -10.00 4.00 15.38
CA GLN A 27 -10.13 5.01 16.44
C GLN A 27 -9.29 4.66 17.68
N HIS A 28 -9.11 3.37 17.96
CA HIS A 28 -8.30 2.91 19.08
C HIS A 28 -6.79 2.88 18.75
N ASP A 29 -6.44 2.33 17.59
CA ASP A 29 -5.04 2.06 17.24
C ASP A 29 -4.35 3.21 16.50
N GLY A 30 -5.10 4.09 15.84
CA GLY A 30 -4.58 5.27 15.16
C GLY A 30 -3.72 6.14 16.07
N PRO A 31 -4.18 6.55 17.26
CA PRO A 31 -3.39 7.33 18.21
C PRO A 31 -2.12 6.60 18.71
N ARG A 32 -2.14 5.26 18.76
CA ARG A 32 -0.95 4.46 19.12
C ARG A 32 0.08 4.50 18.00
N LEU A 33 -0.35 4.32 16.75
CA LEU A 33 0.51 4.40 15.56
C LEU A 33 1.03 5.82 15.32
N ALA A 34 0.22 6.85 15.58
CA ALA A 34 0.58 8.26 15.43
C ALA A 34 1.85 8.65 16.20
N ARG A 35 2.17 7.97 17.31
CA ARG A 35 3.41 8.16 18.09
C ARG A 35 4.68 7.83 17.30
N TYR A 36 4.56 7.04 16.23
CA TYR A 36 5.66 6.62 15.37
C TYR A 36 5.78 7.45 14.08
N ARG A 37 5.02 8.56 13.94
CA ARG A 37 5.03 9.42 12.74
C ARG A 37 6.40 9.93 12.32
N ASP A 38 7.37 9.98 13.23
CA ASP A 38 8.74 10.42 12.95
C ASP A 38 9.67 9.27 12.53
N ARG A 39 9.23 8.01 12.71
CA ARG A 39 9.99 6.80 12.36
C ARG A 39 9.44 6.07 11.13
N THR A 40 8.14 6.14 10.89
CA THR A 40 7.47 5.47 9.77
C THR A 40 6.51 6.42 9.06
N ASP A 41 6.33 6.27 7.75
CA ASP A 41 5.30 7.01 7.04
C ASP A 41 3.93 6.38 7.28
N ILE A 42 2.95 7.22 7.57
CA ILE A 42 1.60 6.76 7.85
C ILE A 42 0.67 7.35 6.79
N GLY A 43 0.02 6.48 6.03
CA GLY A 43 -0.81 6.84 4.88
C GLY A 43 -2.26 6.38 5.03
N LEU A 44 -3.10 6.88 4.11
CA LEU A 44 -4.49 6.47 4.00
C LEU A 44 -4.63 5.34 2.96
N HIS A 45 -5.23 4.23 3.39
CA HIS A 45 -5.58 3.09 2.54
C HIS A 45 -7.02 3.23 2.08
N ILE A 46 -7.23 3.87 0.93
CA ILE A 46 -8.58 4.17 0.42
C ILE A 46 -9.36 2.88 0.18
N ALA A 47 -10.53 2.75 0.82
CA ALA A 47 -11.47 1.67 0.57
C ALA A 47 -12.77 2.22 -0.01
N LEU A 48 -13.32 1.58 -1.05
CA LEU A 48 -14.58 2.01 -1.68
C LEU A 48 -15.70 0.97 -1.53
N THR A 49 -15.40 -0.13 -0.85
CA THR A 49 -16.24 -1.32 -0.76
C THR A 49 -17.25 -1.29 0.37
N GLY A 50 -17.34 -0.21 1.17
CA GLY A 50 -18.19 -0.08 2.37
C GLY A 50 -19.40 -1.03 2.44
N ALA A 51 -20.56 -0.60 1.94
CA ALA A 51 -21.76 -1.45 1.83
C ALA A 51 -21.92 -2.14 0.45
N ARG A 52 -20.93 -1.98 -0.45
CA ARG A 52 -21.03 -2.44 -1.84
C ARG A 52 -20.08 -3.60 -2.08
N PRO A 53 -20.52 -4.69 -2.73
CA PRO A 53 -19.63 -5.79 -3.01
C PRO A 53 -18.51 -5.33 -3.96
N LEU A 54 -17.28 -5.80 -3.72
CA LEU A 54 -16.09 -5.40 -4.47
C LEU A 54 -16.27 -5.51 -5.99
N TRP A 55 -16.85 -6.61 -6.46
CA TRP A 55 -17.01 -6.85 -7.90
C TRP A 55 -17.81 -5.73 -8.58
N GLN A 56 -18.78 -5.14 -7.87
CA GLN A 56 -19.60 -4.05 -8.39
C GLN A 56 -18.77 -2.77 -8.52
N VAL A 57 -18.01 -2.40 -7.48
CA VAL A 57 -17.12 -1.23 -7.51
C VAL A 57 -16.08 -1.36 -8.62
N MET A 58 -15.49 -2.54 -8.77
CA MET A 58 -14.53 -2.81 -9.84
C MET A 58 -15.18 -2.70 -11.21
N ALA A 59 -16.36 -3.30 -11.41
CA ALA A 59 -17.09 -3.24 -12.68
C ALA A 59 -17.46 -1.80 -13.06
N GLU A 60 -18.00 -1.02 -12.13
CA GLU A 60 -18.30 0.41 -12.33
C GLU A 60 -17.04 1.21 -12.66
N GLY A 61 -15.93 0.93 -11.97
CA GLY A 61 -14.65 1.58 -12.22
C GLY A 61 -14.07 1.26 -13.60
N TYR A 62 -14.15 0.01 -14.05
CA TYR A 62 -13.73 -0.38 -15.39
C TYR A 62 -14.59 0.23 -16.49
N LEU A 63 -15.90 0.30 -16.27
CA LEU A 63 -16.85 0.93 -17.19
C LEU A 63 -16.78 2.47 -17.14
N GLY A 64 -16.00 3.05 -16.23
CA GLY A 64 -15.89 4.50 -16.05
C GLY A 64 -17.19 5.14 -15.56
N ARG A 65 -18.00 4.38 -14.81
CA ARG A 65 -19.30 4.80 -14.26
C ARG A 65 -19.21 5.33 -12.83
N LEU A 66 -18.04 5.24 -12.20
CA LEU A 66 -17.81 5.89 -10.91
C LEU A 66 -17.84 7.41 -11.10
N SER A 67 -18.79 8.07 -10.43
CA SER A 67 -18.88 9.54 -10.43
C SER A 67 -17.64 10.13 -9.78
N ARG A 68 -16.91 10.98 -10.53
CA ARG A 68 -15.71 11.66 -10.03
C ARG A 68 -16.01 12.47 -8.77
N ASP A 69 -17.12 13.20 -8.74
CA ASP A 69 -17.47 14.06 -7.61
C ASP A 69 -17.81 13.23 -6.37
N ALA A 70 -18.50 12.10 -6.56
CA ALA A 70 -18.79 11.17 -5.47
C ALA A 70 -17.50 10.55 -4.91
N MET A 71 -16.56 10.15 -5.78
CA MET A 71 -15.27 9.59 -5.35
C MET A 71 -14.40 10.64 -4.67
N HIS A 72 -14.41 11.88 -5.17
CA HIS A 72 -13.70 12.99 -4.55
C HIS A 72 -14.25 13.31 -3.15
N ALA A 73 -15.57 13.36 -2.99
CA ALA A 73 -16.21 13.57 -1.69
C ALA A 73 -15.91 12.43 -0.72
N GLU A 74 -15.96 11.17 -1.19
CA GLU A 74 -15.70 10.00 -0.37
C GLU A 74 -14.23 9.92 0.10
N ILE A 75 -13.28 10.18 -0.79
CA ILE A 75 -11.85 10.26 -0.41
C ILE A 75 -11.64 11.41 0.59
N GLY A 76 -12.30 12.56 0.36
CA GLY A 76 -12.26 13.69 1.29
C GLY A 76 -12.79 13.35 2.68
N ARG A 77 -13.88 12.58 2.77
CA ARG A 77 -14.42 12.06 4.03
C ARG A 77 -13.40 11.17 4.74
N GLN A 78 -12.78 10.23 4.03
CA GLN A 78 -11.76 9.34 4.61
C GLN A 78 -10.52 10.10 5.10
N ILE A 79 -10.06 11.12 4.36
CA ILE A 79 -8.98 12.01 4.80
C ILE A 79 -9.38 12.78 6.05
N ALA A 80 -10.62 13.29 6.13
CA ALA A 80 -11.11 13.99 7.30
C ALA A 80 -11.11 13.08 8.55
N VAL A 81 -11.61 11.85 8.42
CA VAL A 81 -11.58 10.85 9.50
C VAL A 81 -10.14 10.50 9.91
N PHE A 82 -9.25 10.32 8.92
CA PHE A 82 -7.83 10.10 9.20
C PHE A 82 -7.26 11.25 10.05
N ARG A 83 -7.52 12.50 9.63
CA ARG A 83 -7.00 13.69 10.30
C ARG A 83 -7.55 13.83 11.71
N GLU A 84 -8.83 13.53 11.92
CA GLU A 84 -9.49 13.57 13.22
C GLU A 84 -8.82 12.62 14.22
N VAL A 85 -8.54 11.38 13.79
CA VAL A 85 -7.95 10.35 14.66
C VAL A 85 -6.44 10.53 14.84
N MET A 86 -5.72 10.88 13.77
CA MET A 86 -4.25 10.93 13.77
C MET A 86 -3.69 12.29 14.21
N GLY A 87 -4.48 13.36 14.07
CA GLY A 87 -4.05 14.74 14.35
C GLY A 87 -3.14 15.34 13.26
N PHE A 88 -3.00 14.69 12.10
CA PHE A 88 -2.21 15.17 10.96
C PHE A 88 -2.73 14.58 9.64
N ASP A 89 -2.31 15.16 8.51
CA ASP A 89 -2.65 14.66 7.17
C ASP A 89 -1.87 13.39 6.81
N PRO A 90 -2.47 12.46 6.05
CA PRO A 90 -1.77 11.24 5.63
C PRO A 90 -0.54 11.60 4.80
N GLY A 91 0.58 10.93 5.07
CA GLY A 91 1.84 11.15 4.37
C GLY A 91 1.85 10.64 2.94
N TYR A 92 1.00 9.65 2.64
CA TYR A 92 0.76 9.12 1.32
C TYR A 92 -0.65 8.55 1.17
N LEU A 93 -1.09 8.40 -0.07
CA LEU A 93 -2.35 7.74 -0.43
C LEU A 93 -2.08 6.47 -1.22
N ASP A 94 -2.82 5.43 -0.88
CA ASP A 94 -2.98 4.25 -1.74
C ASP A 94 -4.40 3.69 -1.61
N GLY A 95 -4.67 2.48 -2.07
CA GLY A 95 -6.04 1.95 -2.00
C GLY A 95 -6.12 0.44 -1.87
N HIS A 96 -7.10 0.02 -1.10
CA HIS A 96 -7.49 -1.36 -0.90
C HIS A 96 -7.82 -2.02 -2.22
N GLN A 97 -7.25 -3.20 -2.47
CA GLN A 97 -7.41 -3.92 -3.74
C GLN A 97 -7.08 -3.06 -4.97
N HIS A 98 -6.24 -2.04 -4.78
CA HIS A 98 -5.81 -1.10 -5.81
C HIS A 98 -6.90 -0.23 -6.45
N VAL A 99 -7.99 0.04 -5.72
CA VAL A 99 -9.11 0.88 -6.22
C VAL A 99 -8.68 2.29 -6.64
N HIS A 100 -7.59 2.81 -6.09
CA HIS A 100 -6.97 4.09 -6.47
C HIS A 100 -6.57 4.17 -7.95
N ASN A 101 -6.45 3.04 -8.65
CA ASN A 101 -6.17 3.00 -10.08
C ASN A 101 -7.43 3.15 -10.97
N LEU A 102 -8.64 3.00 -10.41
CA LEU A 102 -9.88 3.01 -11.18
C LEU A 102 -10.16 4.38 -11.80
N LYS A 103 -10.78 4.37 -12.98
CA LYS A 103 -11.23 5.60 -13.64
C LYS A 103 -12.29 6.29 -12.77
N GLY A 104 -12.18 7.60 -12.60
CA GLY A 104 -13.05 8.37 -11.71
C GLY A 104 -12.54 8.44 -10.26
N VAL A 105 -11.68 7.51 -9.84
CA VAL A 105 -11.02 7.51 -8.53
C VAL A 105 -9.63 8.15 -8.64
N ARG A 106 -8.83 7.73 -9.62
CA ARG A 106 -7.43 8.12 -9.78
C ARG A 106 -7.22 9.64 -9.91
N GLU A 107 -8.13 10.35 -10.57
CA GLU A 107 -8.07 11.82 -10.70
C GLU A 107 -8.29 12.48 -9.33
N ALA A 108 -9.27 12.01 -8.56
CA ALA A 108 -9.56 12.51 -7.22
C ALA A 108 -8.42 12.20 -6.23
N VAL A 109 -7.79 11.03 -6.34
CA VAL A 109 -6.60 10.68 -5.53
C VAL A 109 -5.45 11.65 -5.81
N ALA A 110 -5.15 11.92 -7.08
CA ALA A 110 -4.07 12.83 -7.44
C ALA A 110 -4.38 14.28 -7.02
N GLU A 111 -5.64 14.71 -7.06
CA GLU A 111 -6.07 16.03 -6.58
C GLU A 111 -5.92 16.17 -5.06
N TRP A 112 -6.42 15.21 -4.29
CA TRP A 112 -6.26 15.22 -2.84
C TRP A 112 -4.81 15.13 -2.40
N ALA A 113 -4.01 14.26 -3.04
CA ALA A 113 -2.59 14.14 -2.74
C ALA A 113 -1.84 15.46 -2.96
N GLN A 114 -2.15 16.17 -4.05
CA GLN A 114 -1.60 17.50 -4.31
C GLN A 114 -2.04 18.50 -3.22
N ALA A 115 -3.33 18.50 -2.86
CA ALA A 115 -3.89 19.46 -1.90
C ALA A 115 -3.30 19.32 -0.49
N ILE A 116 -3.01 18.09 -0.04
CA ILE A 116 -2.49 17.81 1.30
C ILE A 116 -0.95 17.61 1.33
N GLY A 117 -0.29 17.68 0.18
CA GLY A 117 1.16 17.44 0.07
C GLY A 117 1.59 16.00 0.35
N ALA A 118 0.75 15.02 0.00
CA ALA A 118 1.00 13.60 0.16
C ALA A 118 1.64 12.98 -1.09
N CYS A 119 2.37 11.88 -0.89
CA CYS A 119 2.82 11.02 -2.00
C CYS A 119 1.68 10.07 -2.43
N VAL A 120 1.80 9.45 -3.60
CA VAL A 120 0.84 8.42 -4.05
C VAL A 120 1.58 7.14 -4.39
N ARG A 121 1.10 6.01 -3.86
CA ARG A 121 1.56 4.70 -4.32
C ARG A 121 0.96 4.43 -5.69
N VAL A 122 1.81 4.23 -6.67
CA VAL A 122 1.46 3.78 -8.01
C VAL A 122 1.92 2.35 -8.21
N THR A 123 1.15 1.60 -9.01
CA THR A 123 1.47 0.21 -9.34
C THR A 123 2.07 0.06 -10.73
N ASP A 124 2.31 1.17 -11.44
CA ASP A 124 2.81 1.14 -12.82
C ASP A 124 4.26 0.64 -12.90
N GLY A 125 4.64 0.26 -14.12
CA GLY A 125 5.97 -0.23 -14.41
C GLY A 125 6.06 -0.79 -15.83
N PRO A 126 7.29 -0.98 -16.34
CA PRO A 126 7.49 -1.59 -17.63
C PRO A 126 6.96 -3.04 -17.62
N LEU A 127 6.20 -3.39 -18.65
CA LEU A 127 5.86 -4.78 -18.94
C LEU A 127 7.10 -5.42 -19.57
N SER A 128 7.94 -6.05 -18.74
CA SER A 128 9.20 -6.65 -19.16
C SER A 128 9.22 -8.15 -18.87
N LEU A 129 10.11 -8.88 -19.54
CA LEU A 129 10.33 -10.32 -19.28
C LEU A 129 10.77 -10.60 -17.84
N ASP A 130 11.42 -9.63 -17.18
CA ASP A 130 11.75 -9.70 -15.75
C ASP A 130 10.52 -9.90 -14.87
N MET A 131 9.33 -9.43 -15.29
CA MET A 131 8.10 -9.66 -14.55
C MET A 131 7.77 -11.16 -14.38
N LEU A 132 8.22 -12.02 -15.30
CA LEU A 132 8.04 -13.48 -15.21
C LEU A 132 8.75 -14.10 -14.00
N ARG A 133 9.75 -13.41 -13.43
CA ARG A 133 10.47 -13.86 -12.23
C ARG A 133 9.73 -13.51 -10.94
N ARG A 134 8.67 -12.71 -11.00
CA ARG A 134 7.90 -12.26 -9.83
C ARG A 134 6.94 -13.35 -9.34
N PRO A 135 6.55 -13.35 -8.04
CA PRO A 135 5.66 -14.36 -7.47
C PRO A 135 4.30 -14.50 -8.16
N ALA A 136 3.73 -13.39 -8.68
CA ALA A 136 2.43 -13.36 -9.35
C ALA A 136 2.50 -12.50 -10.64
N PRO A 137 3.10 -13.01 -11.73
CA PRO A 137 3.44 -12.20 -12.91
C PRO A 137 2.23 -11.63 -13.64
N LEU A 138 1.16 -12.42 -13.79
CA LEU A 138 -0.07 -11.98 -14.48
C LEU A 138 -0.79 -10.87 -13.70
N THR A 139 -0.96 -11.05 -12.38
CA THR A 139 -1.54 -10.03 -11.49
C THR A 139 -0.68 -8.76 -11.48
N ALA A 140 0.64 -8.91 -11.39
CA ALA A 140 1.54 -7.77 -11.44
C ALA A 140 1.45 -7.01 -12.77
N ALA A 141 1.34 -7.71 -13.91
CA ALA A 141 1.22 -7.09 -15.23
C ALA A 141 -0.10 -6.32 -15.37
N PHE A 142 -1.19 -6.91 -14.87
CA PHE A 142 -2.50 -6.27 -14.84
C PHE A 142 -2.49 -4.99 -13.99
N LEU A 143 -1.93 -5.05 -12.78
CA LEU A 143 -1.77 -3.88 -11.90
C LEU A 143 -0.87 -2.80 -12.53
N ALA A 144 0.20 -3.20 -13.23
CA ALA A 144 1.08 -2.27 -13.92
C ALA A 144 0.37 -1.53 -15.06
N TRP A 145 -0.50 -2.22 -15.80
CA TRP A 145 -1.34 -1.59 -16.81
C TRP A 145 -2.36 -0.62 -16.18
N MET A 146 -3.06 -1.02 -15.12
CA MET A 146 -4.04 -0.17 -14.43
C MET A 146 -3.41 1.09 -13.83
N GLY A 147 -2.20 0.97 -13.27
CA GLY A 147 -1.49 2.07 -12.61
C GLY A 147 -1.11 3.23 -13.53
N ARG A 148 -1.00 3.01 -14.85
CA ARG A 148 -0.56 4.04 -15.81
C ARG A 148 -1.41 5.30 -15.78
N GLY A 149 -2.72 5.13 -15.59
CA GLY A 149 -3.66 6.25 -15.53
C GLY A 149 -3.40 7.15 -14.32
N LEU A 150 -3.19 6.53 -13.15
CA LEU A 150 -2.89 7.25 -11.92
C LEU A 150 -1.50 7.89 -12.00
N ALA A 151 -0.49 7.17 -12.48
CA ALA A 151 0.85 7.72 -12.68
C ALA A 151 0.83 8.98 -13.55
N ARG A 152 0.05 8.97 -14.65
CA ARG A 152 -0.15 10.15 -15.50
C ARG A 152 -0.84 11.29 -14.75
N ALA A 153 -1.89 10.99 -13.97
CA ALA A 153 -2.62 12.01 -13.20
C ALA A 153 -1.75 12.67 -12.12
N CYS A 154 -0.89 11.89 -11.45
CA CYS A 154 0.10 12.35 -10.49
C CYS A 154 1.18 13.20 -11.17
N ALA A 155 1.74 12.75 -12.31
CA ALA A 155 2.75 13.49 -13.06
C ALA A 155 2.25 14.87 -13.52
N GLN A 156 1.02 14.95 -14.02
CA GLN A 156 0.38 16.22 -14.41
C GLN A 156 0.25 17.21 -13.25
N ARG A 157 0.14 16.71 -12.01
CA ARG A 157 -0.01 17.51 -10.78
C ARG A 157 1.29 17.65 -9.98
N ARG A 158 2.40 17.09 -10.48
CA ARG A 158 3.69 17.02 -9.78
C ARG A 158 3.58 16.36 -8.39
N VAL A 159 2.70 15.38 -8.26
CA VAL A 159 2.56 14.57 -7.04
C VAL A 159 3.65 13.51 -7.03
N PRO A 160 4.46 13.39 -5.96
CA PRO A 160 5.50 12.37 -5.88
C PRO A 160 4.93 10.95 -5.80
N THR A 161 5.60 10.00 -6.46
CA THR A 161 5.21 8.59 -6.49
C THR A 161 6.42 7.67 -6.32
N ASN A 162 6.18 6.40 -5.98
CA ASN A 162 7.24 5.39 -6.00
C ASN A 162 7.72 5.09 -7.43
N ARG A 163 8.98 4.64 -7.55
CA ARG A 163 9.60 4.26 -8.82
C ARG A 163 9.31 2.82 -9.23
N GLN A 164 9.15 1.95 -8.24
CA GLN A 164 8.80 0.56 -8.46
C GLN A 164 7.82 0.07 -7.39
N PHE A 165 6.93 -0.83 -7.81
CA PHE A 165 6.02 -1.53 -6.93
C PHE A 165 6.28 -3.04 -7.00
N ARG A 166 6.37 -3.68 -5.83
CA ARG A 166 6.69 -5.10 -5.60
C ARG A 166 5.84 -5.62 -4.43
N GLY A 167 5.92 -6.92 -4.17
CA GLY A 167 5.14 -7.56 -3.10
C GLY A 167 3.70 -7.92 -3.48
N VAL A 168 3.36 -7.90 -4.77
CA VAL A 168 2.08 -8.45 -5.27
C VAL A 168 2.12 -9.97 -5.16
N ARG A 169 1.08 -10.54 -4.55
CA ARG A 169 0.95 -11.97 -4.27
C ARG A 169 -0.36 -12.52 -4.81
N SER A 170 -0.33 -13.81 -5.15
CA SER A 170 -1.51 -14.62 -5.43
C SER A 170 -2.06 -15.29 -4.17
N PHE A 171 -1.30 -15.28 -3.06
CA PHE A 171 -1.57 -15.98 -1.80
C PHE A 171 -1.75 -17.50 -1.96
N ARG A 172 -1.38 -18.03 -3.13
CA ARG A 172 -1.33 -19.46 -3.45
C ARG A 172 0.10 -20.00 -3.42
N GLU A 173 1.08 -19.14 -3.12
CA GLU A 173 2.49 -19.53 -3.10
C GLU A 173 2.77 -20.48 -1.92
N GLN A 174 3.39 -21.62 -2.22
CA GLN A 174 3.85 -22.56 -1.20
C GLN A 174 5.32 -22.26 -0.82
N GLY A 175 5.66 -22.39 0.46
CA GLY A 175 7.03 -22.25 0.96
C GLY A 175 7.31 -20.96 1.75
N SER A 176 8.53 -20.83 2.26
CA SER A 176 8.92 -19.73 3.17
C SER A 176 8.74 -18.34 2.56
N TYR A 177 8.15 -17.42 3.33
CA TYR A 177 8.01 -16.01 2.95
C TYR A 177 9.36 -15.36 2.65
N ARG A 178 10.46 -15.77 3.32
CA ARG A 178 11.82 -15.31 3.01
C ARG A 178 12.16 -15.45 1.53
N LYS A 179 11.86 -16.61 0.92
CA LYS A 179 12.12 -16.85 -0.51
C LYS A 179 11.27 -15.94 -1.40
N ILE A 180 10.04 -15.65 -0.98
CA ILE A 180 9.13 -14.75 -1.70
C ILE A 180 9.65 -13.32 -1.63
N PHE A 181 10.05 -12.88 -0.43
CA PHE A 181 10.63 -11.56 -0.20
C PHE A 181 11.91 -11.37 -1.01
N LEU A 182 12.87 -12.29 -0.93
CA LEU A 182 14.13 -12.21 -1.69
C LEU A 182 13.90 -12.11 -3.20
N ARG A 183 12.89 -12.81 -3.74
CA ARG A 183 12.50 -12.66 -5.16
C ARG A 183 11.86 -11.32 -5.47
N ALA A 184 11.08 -10.75 -4.54
CA ALA A 184 10.47 -9.44 -4.70
C ALA A 184 11.49 -8.30 -4.55
N ALA A 185 12.52 -8.52 -3.73
CA ALA A 185 13.64 -7.62 -3.44
C ALA A 185 14.80 -7.73 -4.45
N ALA A 186 14.78 -8.74 -5.32
CA ALA A 186 15.75 -8.85 -6.41
C ALA A 186 15.60 -7.67 -7.38
N ASP A 187 16.73 -7.07 -7.74
CA ASP A 187 16.84 -5.99 -8.73
C ASP A 187 15.95 -4.77 -8.44
N VAL A 188 15.70 -4.49 -7.15
CA VAL A 188 15.00 -3.28 -6.73
C VAL A 188 15.86 -2.05 -6.95
N ARG A 189 15.19 -0.94 -7.28
CA ARG A 189 15.82 0.37 -7.44
C ARG A 189 15.46 1.26 -6.25
N ASP A 190 16.13 2.40 -6.14
CA ASP A 190 15.72 3.45 -5.22
C ASP A 190 14.23 3.76 -5.38
N ALA A 191 13.58 4.08 -4.26
CA ALA A 191 12.15 4.35 -4.19
C ALA A 191 11.26 3.16 -4.62
N THR A 192 11.67 1.93 -4.30
CA THR A 192 10.83 0.73 -4.44
C THR A 192 9.95 0.54 -3.21
N ILE A 193 8.66 0.32 -3.43
CA ILE A 193 7.74 -0.18 -2.39
C ILE A 193 7.60 -1.68 -2.56
N ILE A 194 7.90 -2.43 -1.49
CA ILE A 194 7.55 -3.85 -1.35
C ILE A 194 6.37 -3.94 -0.38
N MET A 195 5.20 -4.27 -0.91
CA MET A 195 3.98 -4.44 -0.11
C MET A 195 4.04 -5.73 0.72
N CYS A 196 3.58 -5.66 1.96
CA CYS A 196 3.42 -6.78 2.87
C CYS A 196 2.11 -6.64 3.66
N HIS A 197 1.66 -7.74 4.26
CA HIS A 197 0.46 -7.82 5.10
C HIS A 197 0.75 -8.64 6.37
N PRO A 198 1.74 -8.27 7.20
CA PRO A 198 2.02 -9.00 8.42
C PRO A 198 0.86 -8.88 9.41
N GLY A 199 0.58 -9.98 10.11
CA GLY A 199 -0.44 -10.02 11.15
C GLY A 199 -0.33 -11.32 11.94
N TRP A 200 -0.63 -11.25 13.23
CA TRP A 200 -0.83 -12.45 14.04
C TRP A 200 -2.22 -13.03 13.77
N PRO A 201 -2.40 -14.36 13.86
CA PRO A 201 -3.74 -14.91 13.90
C PRO A 201 -4.46 -14.37 15.14
N ASP A 202 -5.58 -13.70 14.92
CA ASP A 202 -6.57 -13.42 15.95
C ASP A 202 -7.69 -14.45 15.81
N ASP A 203 -8.12 -15.05 16.93
CA ASP A 203 -9.19 -16.03 16.98
C ASP A 203 -10.50 -15.46 16.39
N VAL A 204 -10.69 -14.13 16.42
CA VAL A 204 -11.83 -13.43 15.80
C VAL A 204 -11.71 -13.32 14.27
N LEU A 205 -10.49 -13.33 13.71
CA LEU A 205 -10.20 -13.25 12.27
C LEU A 205 -10.11 -14.64 11.60
N ALA A 206 -9.81 -15.69 12.37
CA ALA A 206 -9.70 -17.07 11.89
C ALA A 206 -10.97 -17.59 11.20
N GLU A 207 -12.16 -17.13 11.62
CA GLU A 207 -13.44 -17.52 11.04
C GLU A 207 -13.83 -16.72 9.76
N ARG A 208 -13.15 -15.60 9.47
CA ARG A 208 -13.60 -14.62 8.45
C ARG A 208 -12.65 -14.39 7.28
N ASP A 209 -11.36 -14.73 7.38
CA ASP A 209 -10.36 -14.44 6.33
C ASP A 209 -9.53 -15.69 5.94
N PRO A 210 -9.59 -16.19 4.69
CA PRO A 210 -8.72 -17.27 4.21
C PRO A 210 -7.22 -16.90 4.15
N VAL A 211 -6.84 -15.66 4.50
CA VAL A 211 -5.46 -15.13 4.40
C VAL A 211 -4.69 -15.15 5.74
N VAL A 212 -5.22 -15.79 6.80
CA VAL A 212 -4.57 -15.86 8.13
C VAL A 212 -3.14 -16.44 8.09
N GLN A 213 -2.96 -17.54 7.35
CA GLN A 213 -1.65 -18.21 7.26
C GLN A 213 -0.60 -17.35 6.53
N PRO A 214 -0.87 -16.77 5.34
CA PRO A 214 0.05 -15.84 4.71
C PRO A 214 0.49 -14.67 5.59
N ARG A 215 -0.43 -14.02 6.32
CA ARG A 215 -0.12 -12.87 7.20
C ARG A 215 0.87 -13.25 8.30
N MET A 216 0.66 -14.41 8.93
CA MET A 216 1.54 -14.92 9.97
C MET A 216 2.94 -15.24 9.43
N MET A 217 3.06 -15.74 8.21
CA MET A 217 4.36 -16.00 7.58
C MET A 217 5.14 -14.72 7.30
N GLU A 218 4.47 -13.65 6.87
CA GLU A 218 5.12 -12.35 6.67
C GLU A 218 5.58 -11.79 8.02
N MET A 219 4.70 -11.86 9.04
CA MET A 219 5.01 -11.39 10.39
C MET A 219 6.24 -12.07 10.97
N ARG A 220 6.30 -13.40 10.89
CA ARG A 220 7.44 -14.18 11.41
C ARG A 220 8.75 -13.80 10.76
N TYR A 221 8.76 -13.61 9.44
CA TYR A 221 9.98 -13.23 8.74
C TYR A 221 10.39 -11.78 9.00
N LEU A 222 9.47 -10.82 8.89
CA LEU A 222 9.79 -9.39 9.08
C LEU A 222 10.28 -9.10 10.51
N ARG A 223 9.76 -9.84 11.50
CA ARG A 223 10.20 -9.74 12.89
C ARG A 223 11.60 -10.32 13.10
N SER A 224 12.03 -11.24 12.26
CA SER A 224 13.22 -12.06 12.53
C SER A 224 14.53 -11.32 12.26
N PRO A 225 15.66 -11.74 12.87
CA PRO A 225 16.97 -11.21 12.54
C PRO A 225 17.37 -11.44 11.07
N GLU A 226 16.92 -12.55 10.47
CA GLU A 226 17.21 -12.91 9.09
C GLU A 226 16.73 -11.86 8.10
N PHE A 227 15.64 -11.15 8.38
CA PHE A 227 15.20 -10.05 7.52
C PHE A 227 16.24 -8.92 7.44
N LEU A 228 16.84 -8.54 8.58
CA LEU A 228 17.91 -7.53 8.56
C LEU A 228 19.17 -8.04 7.86
N SER A 229 19.54 -9.31 8.10
CA SER A 229 20.68 -9.92 7.41
C SER A 229 20.47 -9.96 5.90
N ASP A 230 19.27 -10.34 5.45
CA ASP A 230 18.91 -10.38 4.04
C ASP A 230 18.96 -8.97 3.40
N LEU A 231 18.48 -7.94 4.10
CA LEU A 231 18.59 -6.56 3.62
C LEU A 231 20.07 -6.14 3.48
N ALA A 232 20.89 -6.45 4.47
CA ALA A 232 22.31 -6.12 4.45
C ALA A 232 23.06 -6.86 3.33
N GLU A 233 22.79 -8.16 3.14
CA GLU A 233 23.36 -8.97 2.05
C GLU A 233 22.98 -8.44 0.67
N LEU A 234 21.76 -7.92 0.51
CA LEU A 234 21.29 -7.29 -0.73
C LEU A 234 21.73 -5.83 -0.87
N GLY A 235 22.40 -5.25 0.12
CA GLY A 235 22.77 -3.83 0.12
C GLY A 235 21.57 -2.88 0.18
N LEU A 236 20.45 -3.32 0.74
CA LEU A 236 19.20 -2.56 0.81
C LEU A 236 19.06 -1.86 2.16
N THR A 237 18.51 -0.65 2.13
CA THR A 237 18.17 0.12 3.33
C THR A 237 16.70 0.49 3.30
N LEU A 238 16.00 0.30 4.42
CA LEU A 238 14.64 0.79 4.57
C LEU A 238 14.65 2.30 4.66
N THR A 239 13.85 2.95 3.82
CA THR A 239 13.69 4.40 3.84
C THR A 239 12.22 4.78 3.88
N ARG A 240 11.96 5.99 4.39
CA ARG A 240 10.64 6.61 4.41
C ARG A 240 10.16 6.82 2.97
N PHE A 241 8.91 6.46 2.71
CA PHE A 241 8.22 6.73 1.45
C PHE A 241 8.24 8.24 1.09
N ARG A 242 8.08 9.14 2.06
CA ARG A 242 8.13 10.60 1.83
C ARG A 242 9.53 11.15 1.62
N ALA A 243 10.58 10.42 2.03
CA ALA A 243 11.96 10.82 1.78
C ALA A 243 12.38 10.62 0.32
N MET A 244 11.49 10.07 -0.51
CA MET A 244 11.73 9.90 -1.93
C MET A 244 11.53 11.24 -2.63
N GLU A 245 12.61 11.80 -3.19
CA GLU A 245 12.53 13.04 -3.94
C GLU A 245 11.54 12.93 -5.12
N PRO A 246 10.80 14.00 -5.43
CA PRO A 246 9.96 14.05 -6.62
C PRO A 246 10.80 13.74 -7.86
N ILE A 247 10.31 12.86 -8.72
CA ILE A 247 10.94 12.62 -10.02
C ILE A 247 10.86 13.95 -10.81
N PRO A 248 11.99 14.54 -11.26
CA PRO A 248 11.96 15.68 -12.16
C PRO A 248 11.12 15.30 -13.38
N ALA A 249 10.17 16.16 -13.76
CA ALA A 249 9.42 15.94 -14.99
C ALA A 249 10.40 15.81 -16.17
N ALA A 250 10.34 14.66 -16.85
CA ALA A 250 11.08 14.42 -18.09
C ALA A 250 10.48 15.24 -19.24
#